data_AF-A0AAE9WRB7-F1
#
_entry.id   AF-A0AAE9WRB7-F1
#
_cell.length_a   1.000
_cell.length_b   1.000
_cell.length_c   1.000
_cell.angle_alpha   90.00
_cell.angle_beta   90.00
_cell.angle_gamma   90.00
#
_symmetry.space_group_name_H-M   'P 1'
#
loop_
_entity.id
_entity.type
_entity.pdbx_description
1 polymer ?
#
loop_
_entity_poly.entity_id
_entity_poly.type
_entity_poly.pdbx_seq_one_letter_code
_entity_poly.pdbx_strand_id
1 'polypeptide(L)'
;MNNHSVYKFNPTMSVFNNNTNLNNSIYISADKKSKSRTSLNTLSFYKPNASVYVKKIDKTDKKDNVKTLIRYLGWKNYSGTISPNLFKNPSMTDLINIWNFIFKHVDPLIEVNKDNYGEVVLSFYRDIGYPYTISKSTLVAPTTGLQYNTHLSALAWLCQLLIFEAECFNDINEEKDVNFLYDFNEDCEIKMEDFILQSYRSYINKEEKNIKDMLSAKLEKELERLENDIEIKHEDIQEKKKKIEEIKSNMKENEELIKRNKVLREENIKIKSLHTNSLEETIKLEKDIEICKKANLDEKNKTEEILEEINKIKETLQKQTLNKAQFIQMNENIDKNKEKIENIKNEIKSLNNEHPILSEKLNNRNNDLKKLAKSVNDKLTEILEILNIYNNLSQSNWNSINTISINIDALTIDTMLNVKWKENKKNIKSYIEKDKKELSNSVNIIEENENQIKTIENDIEQIKDCIYDLEESIRKTNENINNFISDSNNKFNQIIRQNEVLF
;
A
#
# COMPACT_ATOMS: atom_id res chain seq x y z
N MET A 1 11.63 -3.47 57.65
CA MET A 1 13.10 -3.57 57.46
C MET A 1 13.35 -3.64 55.97
N ASN A 2 14.05 -2.63 55.46
CA ASN A 2 14.45 -2.46 54.07
C ASN A 2 15.28 -3.64 53.57
N ASN A 3 15.10 -4.02 52.30
CA ASN A 3 16.20 -3.93 51.34
C ASN A 3 15.70 -4.04 49.89
N HIS A 4 15.86 -2.92 49.19
CA HIS A 4 15.92 -2.81 47.74
C HIS A 4 17.20 -3.45 47.19
N SER A 5 17.11 -4.13 46.05
CA SER A 5 18.17 -4.17 45.04
C SER A 5 17.57 -4.42 43.64
N VAL A 6 17.20 -3.35 42.95
CA VAL A 6 17.80 -2.85 41.69
C VAL A 6 17.76 -3.85 40.52
N TYR A 7 16.67 -3.79 39.75
CA TYR A 7 16.65 -4.20 38.34
C TYR A 7 17.39 -3.16 37.49
N LYS A 8 18.44 -3.57 36.76
CA LYS A 8 19.07 -2.78 35.70
C LYS A 8 18.25 -2.91 34.41
N PHE A 9 17.50 -1.87 34.07
CA PHE A 9 17.02 -1.61 32.72
C PHE A 9 18.10 -0.81 31.96
N ASN A 10 18.50 -1.27 30.78
CA ASN A 10 19.24 -0.46 29.81
C ASN A 10 18.24 0.21 28.86
N PRO A 11 18.20 1.56 28.77
CA PRO A 11 17.39 2.25 27.80
C PRO A 11 18.20 2.67 26.56
N THR A 12 17.61 2.38 25.40
CA THR A 12 17.48 3.23 24.20
C THR A 12 18.72 3.91 23.60
N MET A 13 19.05 3.43 22.39
CA MET A 13 19.72 4.15 21.30
C MET A 13 19.13 5.54 21.05
N SER A 14 20.04 6.49 20.81
CA SER A 14 19.77 7.90 20.50
C SER A 14 19.38 8.13 19.05
N VAL A 15 18.41 9.01 18.87
CA VAL A 15 17.92 9.59 17.61
C VAL A 15 18.74 10.81 17.22
N PHE A 16 19.22 10.89 15.98
CA PHE A 16 19.38 12.10 15.14
C PHE A 16 19.44 11.61 13.68
N ASN A 17 18.33 11.65 12.94
CA ASN A 17 17.88 12.72 12.05
C ASN A 17 18.87 13.02 10.89
N ASN A 18 18.50 12.61 9.68
CA ASN A 18 18.61 13.43 8.47
C ASN A 18 17.78 12.81 7.33
N ASN A 19 16.63 13.45 7.08
CA ASN A 19 15.91 13.40 5.82
C ASN A 19 16.76 14.06 4.71
N THR A 20 16.82 13.45 3.53
CA THR A 20 16.47 14.12 2.26
C THR A 20 16.36 13.12 1.11
N ASN A 21 15.12 12.98 0.63
CA ASN A 21 14.68 12.91 -0.77
C ASN A 21 15.20 11.81 -1.70
N LEU A 22 14.37 10.77 -1.82
CA LEU A 22 14.12 10.03 -3.06
C LEU A 22 13.01 10.74 -3.85
N ASN A 23 13.31 11.21 -5.05
CA ASN A 23 12.34 11.34 -6.15
C ASN A 23 13.10 11.34 -7.48
N ASN A 24 13.06 10.21 -8.17
CA ASN A 24 13.53 10.06 -9.55
C ASN A 24 12.33 10.20 -10.49
N SER A 25 12.32 11.26 -11.31
CA SER A 25 11.51 11.35 -12.53
C SER A 25 12.38 11.79 -13.71
N ILE A 26 12.49 10.87 -14.65
CA ILE A 26 12.61 10.99 -16.11
C ILE A 26 12.42 12.40 -16.74
N TYR A 27 13.44 12.93 -17.45
CA TYR A 27 13.52 13.11 -18.93
C TYR A 27 14.64 14.11 -19.35
N ILE A 28 15.58 13.60 -20.16
CA ILE A 28 16.32 14.18 -21.31
C ILE A 28 17.09 15.52 -21.18
N SER A 29 18.40 15.46 -21.42
CA SER A 29 19.03 16.07 -22.61
C SER A 29 20.47 15.62 -22.87
N ALA A 30 20.67 15.25 -24.14
CA ALA A 30 21.87 15.11 -24.97
C ALA A 30 23.26 15.41 -24.37
N ASP A 31 24.17 14.44 -24.48
CA ASP A 31 25.27 14.42 -25.47
C ASP A 31 26.42 13.55 -24.97
N LYS A 32 26.72 12.46 -25.70
CA LYS A 32 28.06 12.01 -26.13
C LYS A 32 28.05 10.56 -26.60
N LYS A 33 27.90 10.45 -27.93
CA LYS A 33 28.51 9.50 -28.87
C LYS A 33 29.10 8.20 -28.30
N SER A 34 28.39 7.13 -28.63
CA SER A 34 28.83 5.75 -28.80
C SER A 34 30.26 5.60 -29.36
N LYS A 35 31.07 4.74 -28.72
CA LYS A 35 32.15 4.02 -29.41
C LYS A 35 31.80 2.55 -29.53
N SER A 36 31.43 2.22 -30.76
CA SER A 36 31.23 0.91 -31.34
C SER A 36 32.45 0.01 -31.20
N ARG A 37 32.15 -1.29 -31.06
CA ARG A 37 33.03 -2.44 -31.37
C ARG A 37 33.96 -2.10 -32.54
N THR A 38 35.26 -2.01 -32.26
CA THR A 38 36.30 -2.10 -33.28
C THR A 38 36.83 -3.52 -33.33
N SER A 39 36.84 -4.02 -34.55
CA SER A 39 37.21 -5.35 -35.02
C SER A 39 38.63 -5.78 -34.64
N LEU A 40 38.80 -7.09 -34.52
CA LEU A 40 40.05 -7.84 -34.34
C LEU A 40 40.99 -7.77 -35.58
N ASN A 41 41.19 -6.58 -36.14
CA ASN A 41 42.08 -6.36 -37.29
C ASN A 41 43.19 -5.34 -37.02
N THR A 42 43.39 -4.91 -35.77
CA THR A 42 44.46 -3.96 -35.40
C THR A 42 45.68 -4.60 -34.73
N LEU A 43 45.75 -5.92 -34.62
CA LEU A 43 46.95 -6.64 -34.17
C LEU A 43 47.85 -7.06 -35.34
N SER A 44 48.05 -6.19 -36.35
CA SER A 44 49.11 -6.38 -37.34
C SER A 44 50.33 -5.56 -36.93
N PHE A 45 51.23 -6.17 -36.15
CA PHE A 45 52.52 -5.57 -35.78
C PHE A 45 53.55 -5.52 -36.92
N TYR A 46 53.21 -6.01 -38.11
CA TYR A 46 54.11 -5.97 -39.26
C TYR A 46 53.68 -4.89 -40.25
N LYS A 47 54.30 -3.70 -40.14
CA LYS A 47 54.51 -2.84 -41.31
C LYS A 47 55.69 -3.41 -42.10
N PRO A 48 55.56 -3.74 -43.40
CA PRO A 48 56.62 -4.46 -44.14
C PRO A 48 57.89 -3.65 -44.43
N ASN A 49 57.97 -2.37 -44.08
CA ASN A 49 59.07 -1.49 -44.48
C ASN A 49 59.58 -0.59 -43.33
N ALA A 50 59.80 -1.15 -42.14
CA ALA A 50 60.49 -0.43 -41.07
C ALA A 50 61.99 -0.76 -41.09
N SER A 51 62.72 -0.03 -41.92
CA SER A 51 64.17 0.02 -41.90
C SER A 51 64.68 0.48 -40.51
N VAL A 52 65.42 -0.41 -39.84
CA VAL A 52 66.45 -0.10 -38.83
C VAL A 52 65.96 0.68 -37.60
N TYR A 53 65.26 0.01 -36.68
CA TYR A 53 65.24 0.44 -35.28
C TYR A 53 66.48 -0.12 -34.56
N VAL A 54 67.61 0.59 -34.64
CA VAL A 54 68.70 0.39 -33.68
C VAL A 54 68.33 1.22 -32.46
N LYS A 55 67.97 0.58 -31.33
CA LYS A 55 67.92 1.27 -30.04
C LYS A 55 69.31 1.88 -29.83
N LYS A 56 69.41 3.22 -29.77
CA LYS A 56 70.65 3.89 -29.40
C LYS A 56 71.01 3.42 -27.99
N ILE A 57 72.03 2.57 -27.88
CA ILE A 57 72.52 2.05 -26.61
C ILE A 57 73.20 3.22 -25.90
N ASP A 58 72.49 3.88 -24.98
CA ASP A 58 73.10 4.86 -24.09
C ASP A 58 73.91 4.15 -23.00
N LYS A 59 74.98 4.79 -22.52
CA LYS A 59 75.90 4.19 -21.51
C LYS A 59 75.19 3.85 -20.19
N THR A 60 74.03 4.46 -19.91
CA THR A 60 73.14 4.18 -18.78
C THR A 60 72.42 2.84 -18.93
N ASP A 61 71.94 2.50 -20.13
CA ASP A 61 71.23 1.24 -20.42
C ASP A 61 72.13 0.01 -20.18
N LYS A 62 73.44 0.13 -20.43
CA LYS A 62 74.39 -0.97 -20.19
C LYS A 62 74.43 -1.39 -18.72
N LYS A 63 74.46 -0.44 -17.78
CA LYS A 63 74.54 -0.76 -16.35
C LYS A 63 73.26 -1.44 -15.86
N ASP A 64 72.10 -1.01 -16.35
CA ASP A 64 70.81 -1.55 -15.92
C ASP A 64 70.53 -2.92 -16.57
N ASN A 65 71.00 -3.14 -17.80
CA ASN A 65 70.99 -4.47 -18.43
C ASN A 65 71.85 -5.48 -17.65
N VAL A 66 73.06 -5.09 -17.21
CA VAL A 66 73.91 -5.94 -16.36
C VAL A 66 73.25 -6.22 -15.02
N LYS A 67 72.67 -5.21 -14.35
CA LYS A 67 71.93 -5.43 -13.09
C LYS A 67 70.78 -6.41 -13.26
N THR A 68 70.03 -6.31 -14.35
CA THR A 68 68.88 -7.19 -14.61
C THR A 68 69.33 -8.62 -14.86
N LEU A 69 70.42 -8.81 -15.60
CA LEU A 69 71.01 -10.11 -15.84
C LEU A 69 71.56 -10.74 -14.55
N ILE A 70 72.26 -9.96 -13.71
CA ILE A 70 72.73 -10.41 -12.39
C ILE A 70 71.55 -10.79 -11.49
N ARG A 71 70.49 -9.97 -11.46
CA ARG A 71 69.27 -10.24 -10.70
C ARG A 71 68.66 -11.57 -11.11
N TYR A 72 68.52 -11.82 -12.42
CA TYR A 72 67.94 -13.05 -12.93
C TYR A 72 68.81 -14.28 -12.65
N LEU A 73 70.11 -14.21 -12.98
CA LEU A 73 71.05 -15.31 -12.78
C LEU A 73 71.21 -15.67 -11.29
N GLY A 74 71.17 -14.65 -10.41
CA GLY A 74 71.15 -14.86 -8.96
C GLY A 74 69.85 -15.47 -8.47
N TRP A 75 68.70 -15.04 -9.01
CA TRP A 75 67.39 -15.57 -8.63
C TRP A 75 67.19 -17.05 -9.03
N LYS A 76 67.74 -17.48 -10.17
CA LYS A 76 67.66 -18.88 -10.64
C LYS A 76 68.86 -19.76 -10.24
N ASN A 77 69.73 -19.29 -9.34
CA ASN A 77 70.90 -20.03 -8.83
C ASN A 77 71.86 -20.54 -9.91
N TYR A 78 72.29 -19.66 -10.84
CA TYR A 78 73.30 -20.02 -11.84
C TYR A 78 74.62 -20.45 -11.19
N SER A 79 75.17 -21.60 -11.63
CA SER A 79 76.37 -22.21 -11.03
C SER A 79 77.70 -21.53 -11.37
N GLY A 80 77.72 -20.53 -12.27
CA GLY A 80 78.92 -19.78 -12.64
C GLY A 80 79.21 -18.57 -11.74
N THR A 81 80.41 -17.99 -11.85
CA THR A 81 80.81 -16.83 -11.04
C THR A 81 80.10 -15.54 -11.47
N ILE A 82 79.08 -15.12 -10.74
CA ILE A 82 78.30 -13.90 -11.03
C ILE A 82 79.01 -12.66 -10.45
N SER A 83 80.02 -12.13 -11.15
CA SER A 83 80.67 -10.86 -10.78
C SER A 83 80.30 -9.73 -11.75
N PRO A 84 80.01 -8.50 -11.29
CA PRO A 84 79.78 -7.35 -12.17
C PRO A 84 80.94 -7.05 -13.14
N ASN A 85 82.16 -7.55 -12.84
CA ASN A 85 83.30 -7.42 -13.73
C ASN A 85 83.31 -8.44 -14.88
N LEU A 86 82.66 -9.60 -14.72
CA LEU A 86 82.51 -10.61 -15.78
C LEU A 86 81.66 -10.07 -16.94
N PHE A 87 80.63 -9.29 -16.62
CA PHE A 87 79.72 -8.68 -17.61
C PHE A 87 80.26 -7.40 -18.24
N LYS A 88 81.50 -6.98 -17.93
CA LYS A 88 82.16 -5.89 -18.67
C LYS A 88 82.77 -6.43 -19.96
N ASN A 89 83.52 -7.53 -19.86
CA ASN A 89 84.20 -8.24 -20.95
C ASN A 89 84.13 -9.77 -20.69
N PRO A 90 83.03 -10.47 -21.02
CA PRO A 90 82.94 -11.91 -20.77
C PRO A 90 83.79 -12.69 -21.78
N SER A 91 84.27 -13.87 -21.36
CA SER A 91 84.88 -14.80 -22.30
C SER A 91 83.79 -15.42 -23.20
N MET A 92 84.19 -15.92 -24.37
CA MET A 92 83.26 -16.60 -25.29
C MET A 92 82.60 -17.82 -24.63
N THR A 93 83.35 -18.55 -23.81
CA THR A 93 82.84 -19.71 -23.07
C THR A 93 81.80 -19.29 -22.03
N ASP A 94 82.03 -18.19 -21.31
CA ASP A 94 81.07 -17.69 -20.32
C ASP A 94 79.78 -17.21 -20.96
N LEU A 95 79.87 -16.55 -22.11
CA LEU A 95 78.68 -16.09 -22.84
C LEU A 95 77.84 -17.26 -23.37
N ILE A 96 78.48 -18.32 -23.87
CA ILE A 96 77.79 -19.55 -24.27
C ILE A 96 77.10 -20.22 -23.08
N ASN A 97 77.79 -20.31 -21.93
CA ASN A 97 77.21 -20.90 -20.72
C ASN A 97 76.00 -20.08 -20.22
N ILE A 98 76.07 -18.74 -20.30
CA ILE A 98 74.95 -17.85 -19.97
C ILE A 98 73.78 -18.04 -20.95
N TRP A 99 74.04 -18.12 -22.26
CA TRP A 99 72.99 -18.42 -23.25
C TRP A 99 72.34 -19.78 -23.01
N ASN A 100 73.14 -20.82 -22.80
CA ASN A 100 72.64 -22.16 -22.48
C ASN A 100 71.74 -22.15 -21.25
N PHE A 101 72.20 -21.51 -20.19
CA PHE A 101 71.43 -21.48 -18.95
C PHE A 101 70.09 -20.77 -19.14
N ILE A 102 70.09 -19.60 -19.76
CA ILE A 102 68.85 -18.82 -19.94
C ILE A 102 67.93 -19.48 -20.96
N PHE A 103 68.46 -20.04 -22.05
CA PHE A 103 67.62 -20.71 -23.07
C PHE A 103 67.01 -22.00 -22.54
N LYS A 104 67.72 -22.78 -21.71
CA LYS A 104 67.16 -23.97 -21.05
C LYS A 104 66.01 -23.68 -20.10
N HIS A 105 65.93 -22.45 -19.57
CA HIS A 105 64.77 -22.02 -18.79
C HIS A 105 63.52 -21.74 -19.63
N VAL A 106 63.69 -21.48 -20.93
CA VAL A 106 62.58 -21.26 -21.88
C VAL A 106 62.21 -22.57 -22.56
N ASP A 107 63.21 -23.31 -23.03
CA ASP A 107 63.05 -24.60 -23.69
C ASP A 107 64.17 -25.56 -23.25
N PRO A 108 63.84 -26.63 -22.49
CA PRO A 108 64.80 -27.62 -22.03
C PRO A 108 65.56 -28.34 -23.16
N LEU A 109 65.06 -28.31 -24.40
CA LEU A 109 65.64 -29.02 -25.55
C LEU A 109 66.73 -28.24 -26.29
N ILE A 110 66.97 -26.97 -25.94
CA ILE A 110 67.93 -26.11 -26.66
C ILE A 110 69.34 -26.24 -26.09
N GLU A 111 70.31 -26.50 -26.98
CA GLU A 111 71.74 -26.55 -26.64
C GLU A 111 72.60 -25.69 -27.58
N VAL A 112 73.26 -24.69 -26.98
CA VAL A 112 74.19 -23.76 -27.62
C VAL A 112 75.62 -24.22 -27.36
N ASN A 113 76.31 -24.60 -28.42
CA ASN A 113 77.71 -25.02 -28.44
C ASN A 113 78.57 -24.03 -29.24
N LYS A 114 79.90 -24.14 -29.10
CA LYS A 114 80.87 -23.28 -29.81
C LYS A 114 80.76 -23.35 -31.34
N ASP A 115 80.17 -24.41 -31.89
CA ASP A 115 80.05 -24.59 -33.34
C ASP A 115 78.68 -24.16 -33.89
N ASN A 116 77.63 -24.10 -33.05
CA ASN A 116 76.25 -23.84 -33.50
C ASN A 116 75.68 -22.50 -33.01
N TYR A 117 76.38 -21.79 -32.11
CA TYR A 117 75.84 -20.58 -31.46
C TYR A 117 75.43 -19.50 -32.46
N GLY A 118 76.12 -19.38 -33.60
CA GLY A 118 75.80 -18.39 -34.63
C GLY A 118 74.42 -18.56 -35.26
N GLU A 119 73.90 -19.78 -35.31
CA GLU A 119 72.59 -20.08 -35.92
C GLU A 119 71.51 -20.30 -34.86
N VAL A 120 71.84 -21.02 -33.79
CA VAL A 120 70.90 -21.31 -32.69
C VAL A 120 70.48 -20.03 -31.97
N VAL A 121 71.42 -19.13 -31.67
CA VAL A 121 71.10 -17.86 -30.98
C VAL A 121 70.23 -16.97 -31.86
N LEU A 122 70.49 -16.90 -33.17
CA LEU A 122 69.65 -16.12 -34.10
C LEU A 122 68.27 -16.72 -34.27
N SER A 123 68.17 -18.04 -34.45
CA SER A 123 66.87 -18.71 -34.56
C SER A 123 66.07 -18.49 -33.28
N PHE A 124 66.68 -18.72 -32.12
CA PHE A 124 66.01 -18.55 -30.83
C PHE A 124 65.45 -17.13 -30.66
N TYR A 125 66.25 -16.08 -30.88
CA TYR A 125 65.76 -14.70 -30.74
C TYR A 125 64.71 -14.35 -31.81
N ARG A 126 64.76 -14.95 -33.00
CA ARG A 126 63.72 -14.77 -34.01
C ARG A 126 62.43 -15.48 -33.62
N ASP A 127 62.52 -16.69 -33.10
CA ASP A 127 61.38 -17.56 -32.79
C ASP A 127 60.64 -17.08 -31.54
N ILE A 128 61.35 -16.50 -30.56
CA ILE A 128 60.76 -15.83 -29.39
C ILE A 128 60.25 -14.40 -29.70
N GLY A 129 60.43 -13.91 -30.93
CA GLY A 129 59.92 -12.62 -31.39
C GLY A 129 60.69 -11.40 -30.88
N TYR A 130 62.01 -11.49 -30.71
CA TYR A 130 62.84 -10.36 -30.29
C TYR A 130 62.70 -9.17 -31.27
N PRO A 131 62.33 -7.97 -30.80
CA PRO A 131 61.95 -6.86 -31.67
C PRO A 131 63.11 -6.17 -32.41
N TYR A 132 64.37 -6.50 -32.09
CA TYR A 132 65.55 -5.88 -32.71
C TYR A 132 66.35 -6.88 -33.54
N THR A 133 66.77 -6.49 -34.74
CA THR A 133 67.50 -7.37 -35.65
C THR A 133 68.93 -7.61 -35.16
N ILE A 134 69.28 -8.86 -34.86
CA ILE A 134 70.66 -9.30 -34.63
C ILE A 134 71.18 -9.88 -35.94
N SER A 135 72.23 -9.28 -36.54
CA SER A 135 72.80 -9.78 -37.80
C SER A 135 73.83 -10.89 -37.56
N LYS A 136 73.99 -11.81 -38.52
CA LYS A 136 75.01 -12.89 -38.46
C LYS A 136 76.43 -12.35 -38.23
N SER A 137 76.72 -11.13 -38.70
CA SER A 137 78.00 -10.44 -38.48
C SER A 137 78.26 -10.03 -37.02
N THR A 138 77.24 -9.78 -36.19
CA THR A 138 77.43 -9.45 -34.76
C THR A 138 77.79 -10.67 -33.91
N LEU A 139 77.55 -11.88 -34.43
CA LEU A 139 77.87 -13.15 -33.80
C LEU A 139 79.23 -13.71 -34.21
N VAL A 140 79.92 -13.12 -35.19
CA VAL A 140 81.30 -13.55 -35.53
C VAL A 140 82.29 -13.21 -34.39
N ALA A 141 82.03 -12.12 -33.65
CA ALA A 141 82.84 -11.70 -32.52
C ALA A 141 81.94 -11.11 -31.41
N PRO A 142 81.13 -11.93 -30.73
CA PRO A 142 80.06 -11.47 -29.84
C PRO A 142 80.58 -10.85 -28.54
N THR A 143 81.87 -11.03 -28.22
CA THR A 143 82.55 -10.42 -27.07
C THR A 143 83.13 -9.03 -27.38
N THR A 144 83.06 -8.56 -28.64
CA THR A 144 83.59 -7.24 -29.04
C THR A 144 82.69 -6.12 -28.55
N GLY A 145 83.25 -5.08 -27.92
CA GLY A 145 82.51 -4.10 -27.11
C GLY A 145 81.16 -3.59 -27.65
N LEU A 146 81.04 -3.24 -28.94
CA LEU A 146 79.77 -2.78 -29.54
C LEU A 146 78.77 -3.94 -29.75
N GLN A 147 79.27 -5.08 -30.23
CA GLN A 147 78.45 -6.27 -30.48
C GLN A 147 77.99 -6.93 -29.19
N TYR A 148 78.88 -6.98 -28.19
CA TYR A 148 78.56 -7.46 -26.86
C TYR A 148 77.44 -6.65 -26.20
N ASN A 149 77.41 -5.33 -26.38
CA ASN A 149 76.31 -4.51 -25.84
C ASN A 149 74.96 -4.86 -26.49
N THR A 150 74.96 -5.26 -27.77
CA THR A 150 73.74 -5.70 -28.47
C THR A 150 73.24 -7.02 -27.89
N HIS A 151 74.14 -8.00 -27.71
CA HIS A 151 73.81 -9.30 -27.11
C HIS A 151 73.41 -9.18 -25.64
N LEU A 152 74.07 -8.31 -24.89
CA LEU A 152 73.72 -8.00 -23.50
C LEU A 152 72.33 -7.38 -23.38
N SER A 153 71.94 -6.54 -24.33
CA SER A 153 70.59 -5.95 -24.35
C SER A 153 69.54 -7.00 -24.69
N ALA A 154 69.84 -7.90 -25.61
CA ALA A 154 68.96 -9.03 -25.95
C ALA A 154 68.80 -10.00 -24.78
N LEU A 155 69.90 -10.34 -24.10
CA LEU A 155 69.89 -11.14 -22.88
C LEU A 155 69.11 -10.49 -21.74
N ALA A 156 69.31 -9.18 -21.51
CA ALA A 156 68.59 -8.45 -20.48
C ALA A 156 67.08 -8.39 -20.78
N TRP A 157 66.69 -8.20 -22.06
CA TRP A 157 65.30 -8.28 -22.48
C TRP A 157 64.69 -9.65 -22.20
N LEU A 158 65.41 -10.73 -22.53
CA LEU A 158 64.95 -12.09 -22.28
C LEU A 158 64.80 -12.37 -20.78
N CYS A 159 65.76 -11.95 -19.96
CA CYS A 159 65.65 -12.04 -18.51
C CYS A 159 64.47 -11.23 -17.95
N GLN A 160 64.18 -10.05 -18.49
CA GLN A 160 62.99 -9.28 -18.09
C GLN A 160 61.70 -10.02 -18.43
N LEU A 161 61.64 -10.63 -19.62
CA LEU A 161 60.50 -11.42 -20.05
C LEU A 161 60.28 -12.65 -19.15
N LEU A 162 61.35 -13.36 -18.79
CA LEU A 162 61.29 -14.52 -17.91
C LEU A 162 60.93 -14.18 -16.46
N ILE A 163 61.35 -13.01 -15.97
CA ILE A 163 60.91 -12.51 -14.66
C ILE A 163 59.43 -12.15 -14.70
N PHE A 164 58.99 -11.46 -15.75
CA PHE A 164 57.58 -11.14 -15.95
C PHE A 164 56.73 -12.39 -16.07
N GLU A 165 57.19 -13.41 -16.80
CA GLU A 165 56.48 -14.68 -16.92
C GLU A 165 56.29 -15.33 -15.55
N ALA A 166 57.35 -15.42 -14.75
CA ALA A 166 57.22 -15.99 -13.43
C ALA A 166 56.35 -15.15 -12.48
N GLU A 167 56.45 -13.83 -12.50
CA GLU A 167 55.64 -12.96 -11.64
C GLU A 167 54.15 -12.97 -12.03
N CYS A 168 53.82 -13.11 -13.32
CA CYS A 168 52.43 -13.06 -13.80
C CYS A 168 51.76 -14.43 -13.97
N PHE A 169 52.54 -15.49 -14.19
CA PHE A 169 52.00 -16.84 -14.42
C PHE A 169 52.27 -17.81 -13.28
N ASN A 170 53.07 -17.46 -12.25
CA ASN A 170 53.17 -18.31 -11.06
C ASN A 170 51.81 -18.48 -10.37
N ASP A 171 50.96 -17.44 -10.29
CA ASP A 171 49.62 -17.59 -9.73
C ASP A 171 48.74 -18.57 -10.53
N ILE A 172 48.94 -18.64 -11.85
CA ILE A 172 48.16 -19.50 -12.77
C ILE A 172 48.67 -20.95 -12.74
N ASN A 173 49.97 -21.15 -12.51
CA ASN A 173 50.58 -22.48 -12.43
C ASN A 173 50.55 -23.05 -11.01
N GLU A 174 50.61 -22.24 -9.96
CA GLU A 174 50.37 -22.69 -8.59
C GLU A 174 48.93 -23.21 -8.46
N GLU A 175 47.90 -22.55 -9.00
CA GLU A 175 46.54 -23.12 -8.99
C GLU A 175 46.40 -24.44 -9.77
N LYS A 176 47.30 -24.74 -10.72
CA LYS A 176 47.25 -25.96 -11.55
C LYS A 176 48.12 -27.10 -11.06
N ASP A 177 49.30 -26.81 -10.51
CA ASP A 177 50.17 -27.82 -9.90
C ASP A 177 49.78 -28.12 -8.45
N VAL A 178 49.11 -27.19 -7.77
CA VAL A 178 48.56 -27.42 -6.43
C VAL A 178 47.25 -28.23 -6.50
N ASN A 179 46.57 -28.32 -7.65
CA ASN A 179 45.35 -29.15 -7.79
C ASN A 179 45.56 -30.57 -8.33
N PHE A 180 46.78 -31.01 -8.63
CA PHE A 180 47.04 -32.43 -8.93
C PHE A 180 47.46 -33.26 -7.71
N LEU A 181 47.67 -32.62 -6.56
CA LEU A 181 48.06 -33.29 -5.31
C LEU A 181 47.17 -32.96 -4.11
N TYR A 182 46.08 -32.19 -4.29
CA TYR A 182 45.23 -31.80 -3.16
C TYR A 182 44.12 -32.81 -2.86
N ASP A 183 44.28 -33.39 -1.68
CA ASP A 183 43.25 -33.70 -0.69
C ASP A 183 41.93 -34.25 -1.24
N PHE A 184 41.88 -35.58 -1.32
CA PHE A 184 40.67 -36.35 -1.59
C PHE A 184 39.59 -36.26 -0.49
N ASN A 185 39.76 -35.41 0.54
CA ASN A 185 38.89 -35.37 1.73
C ASN A 185 37.90 -34.21 1.79
N GLU A 186 37.94 -33.23 0.88
CA GLU A 186 37.04 -32.07 0.99
C GLU A 186 36.32 -31.80 -0.34
N ASP A 187 35.01 -32.07 -0.34
CA ASP A 187 33.95 -31.48 -1.16
C ASP A 187 34.20 -31.23 -2.66
N CYS A 188 35.14 -31.94 -3.26
CA CYS A 188 35.34 -31.89 -4.70
C CYS A 188 34.28 -32.77 -5.36
N GLU A 189 33.25 -32.09 -5.88
CA GLU A 189 32.44 -32.54 -7.01
C GLU A 189 33.31 -33.41 -7.92
N ILE A 190 32.91 -34.66 -8.12
CA ILE A 190 33.68 -35.63 -8.90
C ILE A 190 33.69 -35.12 -10.35
N LYS A 191 34.69 -34.33 -10.69
CA LYS A 191 34.87 -33.80 -12.04
C LYS A 191 35.32 -34.94 -12.94
N MET A 192 34.51 -35.19 -13.96
CA MET A 192 34.78 -36.22 -14.95
C MET A 192 36.12 -35.97 -15.65
N GLU A 193 36.52 -34.69 -15.77
CA GLU A 193 37.79 -34.26 -16.32
C GLU A 193 38.99 -34.86 -15.57
N ASP A 194 38.94 -34.86 -14.23
CA ASP A 194 40.01 -35.39 -13.39
C ASP A 194 40.12 -36.92 -13.55
N PHE A 195 38.98 -37.60 -13.66
CA PHE A 195 38.94 -39.03 -13.95
C PHE A 195 39.52 -39.34 -15.34
N ILE A 196 39.18 -38.57 -16.37
CA ILE A 196 39.69 -38.74 -17.73
C ILE A 196 41.21 -38.51 -17.76
N LEU A 197 41.70 -37.46 -17.10
CA LEU A 197 43.12 -37.14 -17.03
C LEU A 197 43.91 -38.22 -16.30
N GLN A 198 43.40 -38.72 -15.17
CA GLN A 198 44.03 -39.80 -14.43
C GLN A 198 44.04 -41.10 -15.24
N SER A 199 42.93 -41.43 -15.90
CA SER A 199 42.80 -42.60 -16.78
C SER A 199 43.77 -42.52 -17.96
N TYR A 200 43.91 -41.34 -18.55
CA TYR A 200 44.82 -41.11 -19.67
C TYR A 200 46.29 -41.19 -19.24
N ARG A 201 46.65 -40.65 -18.06
CA ARG A 201 48.00 -40.80 -17.49
C ARG A 201 48.34 -42.25 -17.19
N SER A 202 47.43 -43.01 -16.58
CA SER A 202 47.62 -44.44 -16.33
C SER A 202 47.77 -45.24 -17.63
N TYR A 203 47.00 -44.89 -18.67
CA TYR A 203 47.14 -45.49 -20.00
C TYR A 203 48.51 -45.20 -20.63
N ILE A 204 48.99 -43.94 -20.59
CA ILE A 204 50.31 -43.57 -21.09
C ILE A 204 51.42 -44.30 -20.33
N ASN A 205 51.30 -44.40 -19.01
CA ASN A 205 52.30 -45.03 -18.15
C ASN A 205 52.21 -46.57 -18.15
N LYS A 206 51.21 -47.16 -18.83
CA LYS A 206 50.90 -48.60 -18.82
C LYS A 206 50.72 -49.18 -17.40
N GLU A 207 50.29 -48.34 -16.46
CA GLU A 207 49.93 -48.79 -15.12
C GLU A 207 48.47 -49.23 -15.11
N GLU A 208 48.23 -50.52 -14.93
CA GLU A 208 46.89 -51.10 -14.85
C GLU A 208 46.31 -50.90 -13.43
N LYS A 209 46.17 -49.64 -13.01
CA LYS A 209 45.45 -49.31 -11.77
C LYS A 209 43.96 -49.42 -12.04
N ASN A 210 43.21 -50.04 -11.12
CA ASN A 210 41.76 -50.14 -11.23
C ASN A 210 41.10 -48.81 -10.81
N ILE A 211 41.20 -47.81 -11.69
CA ILE A 211 40.68 -46.44 -11.51
C ILE A 211 39.16 -46.47 -11.37
N LYS A 212 38.49 -47.49 -11.95
CA LYS A 212 37.05 -47.70 -11.83
C LYS A 212 36.63 -47.97 -10.39
N ASP A 213 37.37 -48.82 -9.67
CA ASP A 213 37.08 -49.15 -8.26
C ASP A 213 37.27 -47.93 -7.35
N MET A 214 38.27 -47.09 -7.65
CA MET A 214 38.51 -45.84 -6.92
C MET A 214 37.35 -44.85 -7.12
N LEU A 215 36.85 -44.72 -8.36
CA LEU A 215 35.71 -43.87 -8.68
C LEU A 215 34.44 -44.38 -8.01
N SER A 216 34.16 -45.68 -8.07
CA SER A 216 32.97 -46.25 -7.44
C SER A 216 32.99 -46.07 -5.92
N ALA A 217 34.15 -46.26 -5.27
CA ALA A 217 34.28 -46.04 -3.84
C ALA A 217 34.06 -44.57 -3.44
N LYS A 218 34.46 -43.62 -4.30
CA LYS A 218 34.21 -42.18 -4.06
C LYS A 218 32.74 -41.83 -4.26
N LEU A 219 32.11 -42.36 -5.31
CA LEU A 219 30.69 -42.17 -5.56
C LEU A 219 29.84 -42.75 -4.43
N GLU A 220 30.21 -43.91 -3.90
CA GLU A 220 29.51 -44.55 -2.78
C GLU A 220 29.59 -43.72 -1.50
N LYS A 221 30.76 -43.14 -1.17
CA LYS A 221 30.91 -42.20 -0.05
C LYS A 221 30.06 -40.93 -0.22
N GLU A 222 30.01 -40.38 -1.43
CA GLU A 222 29.18 -39.21 -1.72
C GLU A 222 27.68 -39.53 -1.59
N LEU A 223 27.25 -40.71 -2.05
CA LEU A 223 25.89 -41.18 -1.88
C LEU A 223 25.55 -41.35 -0.40
N GLU A 224 26.43 -41.97 0.40
CA GLU A 224 26.24 -42.15 1.85
C GLU A 224 26.15 -40.79 2.57
N ARG A 225 26.98 -39.82 2.19
CA ARG A 225 26.87 -38.45 2.72
C ARG A 225 25.54 -37.81 2.39
N LEU A 226 25.12 -37.88 1.13
CA LEU A 226 23.84 -37.30 0.70
C LEU A 226 22.65 -37.98 1.37
N GLU A 227 22.72 -39.29 1.58
CA GLU A 227 21.68 -40.05 2.28
C GLU A 227 21.57 -39.63 3.75
N ASN A 228 22.71 -39.48 4.44
CA ASN A 228 22.76 -38.95 5.80
C ASN A 228 22.20 -37.52 5.88
N ASP A 229 22.55 -36.65 4.93
CA ASP A 229 22.03 -35.29 4.87
C ASP A 229 20.50 -35.28 4.65
N ILE A 230 19.99 -36.14 3.78
CA ILE A 230 18.55 -36.32 3.57
C ILE A 230 17.87 -36.77 4.85
N GLU A 231 18.46 -37.73 5.57
CA GLU A 231 17.91 -38.24 6.83
C GLU A 231 17.85 -37.16 7.91
N ILE A 232 18.94 -36.39 8.11
CA ILE A 232 18.99 -35.26 9.04
C ILE A 232 17.92 -34.21 8.70
N LYS A 233 17.79 -33.87 7.40
CA LYS A 233 16.73 -32.92 6.96
C LYS A 233 15.34 -33.50 7.16
N HIS A 234 15.16 -34.81 7.00
CA HIS A 234 13.89 -35.47 7.25
C HIS A 234 13.50 -35.39 8.72
N GLU A 235 14.43 -35.67 9.64
CA GLU A 235 14.21 -35.54 11.08
C GLU A 235 13.85 -34.10 11.49
N ASP A 236 14.58 -33.09 10.98
CA ASP A 236 14.27 -31.68 11.25
C ASP A 236 12.87 -31.28 10.73
N ILE A 237 12.46 -31.79 9.56
CA ILE A 237 11.11 -31.59 9.03
C ILE A 237 10.06 -32.25 9.95
N GLN A 238 10.32 -33.46 10.44
CA GLN A 238 9.41 -34.14 11.35
C GLN A 238 9.27 -33.40 12.68
N GLU A 239 10.37 -32.93 13.26
CA GLU A 239 10.36 -32.15 14.51
C GLU A 239 9.58 -30.84 14.33
N LYS A 240 9.82 -30.12 13.23
CA LYS A 240 9.08 -28.90 12.90
C LYS A 240 7.59 -29.16 12.68
N LYS A 241 7.21 -30.26 12.03
CA LYS A 241 5.81 -30.67 11.89
C LYS A 241 5.15 -30.90 13.24
N LYS A 242 5.83 -31.60 14.16
CA LYS A 242 5.35 -31.82 15.54
C LYS A 242 5.14 -30.51 16.30
N LYS A 243 6.10 -29.57 16.22
CA LYS A 243 5.96 -28.22 16.81
C LYS A 243 4.77 -27.45 16.23
N ILE A 244 4.53 -27.55 14.92
CA ILE A 244 3.36 -26.93 14.27
C ILE A 244 2.05 -27.52 14.79
N GLU A 245 1.98 -28.84 14.98
CA GLU A 245 0.79 -29.49 15.56
C GLU A 245 0.54 -29.06 17.01
N GLU A 246 1.59 -28.96 17.82
CA GLU A 246 1.50 -28.45 19.20
C GLU A 246 0.99 -27.01 19.24
N ILE A 247 1.55 -26.12 18.40
CA ILE A 247 1.08 -24.73 18.28
C ILE A 247 -0.39 -24.69 17.84
N LYS A 248 -0.80 -25.53 16.88
CA LYS A 248 -2.20 -25.62 16.46
C LYS A 248 -3.12 -26.07 17.59
N SER A 249 -2.69 -27.02 18.43
CA SER A 249 -3.45 -27.44 19.61
C SER A 249 -3.61 -26.30 20.60
N ASN A 250 -2.50 -25.61 20.94
CA ASN A 250 -2.51 -24.47 21.85
C ASN A 250 -3.35 -23.30 21.31
N MET A 251 -3.37 -23.10 19.99
CA MET A 251 -4.20 -22.08 19.35
C MET A 251 -5.69 -22.39 19.49
N LYS A 252 -6.10 -23.66 19.33
CA LYS A 252 -7.49 -24.08 19.57
C LYS A 252 -7.90 -23.90 21.04
N GLU A 253 -7.04 -24.28 21.97
CA GLU A 253 -7.28 -24.05 23.41
C GLU A 253 -7.41 -22.55 23.71
N ASN A 254 -6.55 -21.72 23.13
CA ASN A 254 -6.62 -20.27 23.29
C ASN A 254 -7.91 -19.68 22.69
N GLU A 255 -8.39 -20.18 21.54
CA GLU A 255 -9.69 -19.79 20.99
C GLU A 255 -10.85 -20.13 21.94
N GLU A 256 -10.83 -21.30 22.57
CA GLU A 256 -11.82 -21.68 23.59
C GLU A 256 -11.73 -20.78 24.82
N LEU A 257 -10.52 -20.46 25.28
CA LEU A 257 -10.31 -19.50 26.38
C LEU A 257 -10.80 -18.10 26.02
N ILE A 258 -10.59 -17.63 24.79
CA ILE A 258 -11.11 -16.34 24.32
C ILE A 258 -12.65 -16.34 24.33
N LYS A 259 -13.29 -17.41 23.83
CA LYS A 259 -14.75 -17.57 23.89
C LYS A 259 -15.24 -17.55 25.33
N ARG A 260 -14.60 -18.28 26.23
CA ARG A 260 -14.92 -18.30 27.66
C ARG A 260 -14.73 -16.93 28.31
N ASN A 261 -13.65 -16.21 27.99
CA ASN A 261 -13.38 -14.87 28.51
C ASN A 261 -14.44 -13.88 28.02
N LYS A 262 -14.89 -14.01 26.77
CA LYS A 262 -15.99 -13.19 26.23
C LYS A 262 -17.28 -13.39 27.02
N VAL A 263 -17.69 -14.64 27.26
CA VAL A 263 -18.87 -14.96 28.08
C VAL A 263 -18.71 -14.39 29.50
N LEU A 264 -17.57 -14.60 30.15
CA LEU A 264 -17.30 -14.07 31.50
C LEU A 264 -17.32 -12.53 31.56
N ARG A 265 -16.92 -11.85 30.48
CA ARG A 265 -17.01 -10.38 30.38
C ARG A 265 -18.45 -9.93 30.26
N GLU A 266 -19.25 -10.59 29.43
CA GLU A 266 -20.69 -10.30 29.28
C GLU A 266 -21.43 -10.53 30.62
N GLU A 267 -21.14 -11.63 31.31
CA GLU A 267 -21.67 -11.91 32.65
C GLU A 267 -21.22 -10.85 33.67
N ASN A 268 -19.95 -10.44 33.66
CA ASN A 268 -19.48 -9.36 34.53
C ASN A 268 -20.17 -8.03 34.28
N ILE A 269 -20.42 -7.67 33.02
CA ILE A 269 -21.18 -6.46 32.67
C ILE A 269 -22.60 -6.57 33.23
N LYS A 270 -23.25 -7.74 33.08
CA LYS A 270 -24.59 -7.98 33.61
C LYS A 270 -24.63 -7.90 35.13
N ILE A 271 -23.69 -8.54 35.83
CA ILE A 271 -23.56 -8.49 37.29
C ILE A 271 -23.34 -7.04 37.75
N LYS A 272 -22.46 -6.28 37.09
CA LYS A 272 -22.25 -4.87 37.40
C LYS A 272 -23.52 -4.05 37.22
N SER A 273 -24.27 -4.26 36.13
CA SER A 273 -25.54 -3.56 35.89
C SER A 273 -26.61 -3.91 36.94
N LEU A 274 -26.68 -5.17 37.37
CA LEU A 274 -27.58 -5.59 38.44
C LEU A 274 -27.18 -4.98 39.78
N HIS A 275 -25.88 -4.96 40.07
CA HIS A 275 -25.36 -4.33 41.28
C HIS A 275 -25.65 -2.83 41.31
N THR A 276 -25.44 -2.10 40.20
CA THR A 276 -25.77 -0.67 40.13
C THR A 276 -27.26 -0.43 40.30
N ASN A 277 -28.12 -1.23 39.66
CA ASN A 277 -29.57 -1.10 39.82
C ASN A 277 -30.01 -1.37 41.26
N SER A 278 -29.47 -2.43 41.88
CA SER A 278 -29.77 -2.76 43.27
C SER A 278 -29.29 -1.66 44.24
N LEU A 279 -28.12 -1.06 43.97
CA LEU A 279 -27.63 0.06 44.76
C LEU A 279 -28.53 1.31 44.60
N GLU A 280 -28.95 1.63 43.39
CA GLU A 280 -29.89 2.74 43.13
C GLU A 280 -31.25 2.53 43.83
N GLU A 281 -31.77 1.30 43.80
CA GLU A 281 -32.99 0.94 44.50
C GLU A 281 -32.83 1.06 46.02
N THR A 282 -31.69 0.62 46.55
CA THR A 282 -31.36 0.75 47.98
C THR A 282 -31.29 2.23 48.38
N ILE A 283 -30.65 3.08 47.58
CA ILE A 283 -30.59 4.53 47.80
C ILE A 283 -31.99 5.17 47.78
N LYS A 284 -32.88 4.73 46.88
CA LYS A 284 -34.27 5.20 46.85
C LYS A 284 -35.03 4.80 48.10
N LEU A 285 -34.95 3.52 48.48
CA LEU A 285 -35.60 3.02 49.70
C LEU A 285 -35.07 3.74 50.95
N GLU A 286 -33.76 4.03 51.01
CA GLU A 286 -33.17 4.77 52.13
C GLU A 286 -33.70 6.20 52.21
N LYS A 287 -33.85 6.89 51.06
CA LYS A 287 -34.51 8.21 51.00
C LYS A 287 -35.98 8.15 51.42
N ASP A 288 -36.72 7.14 50.98
CA ASP A 288 -38.13 6.98 51.34
C ASP A 288 -38.29 6.70 52.84
N ILE A 289 -37.43 5.87 53.42
CA ILE A 289 -37.37 5.64 54.87
C ILE A 289 -37.07 6.95 55.61
N GLU A 290 -36.16 7.78 55.11
CA GLU A 290 -35.82 9.06 55.73
C GLU A 290 -36.97 10.07 55.65
N ILE A 291 -37.69 10.13 54.53
CA ILE A 291 -38.92 10.92 54.38
C ILE A 291 -39.99 10.44 55.37
N CYS A 292 -40.23 9.13 55.44
CA CYS A 292 -41.18 8.55 56.39
C CYS A 292 -40.79 8.82 57.85
N LYS A 293 -39.51 8.73 58.21
CA LYS A 293 -39.03 9.07 59.56
C LYS A 293 -39.31 10.54 59.89
N LYS A 294 -39.08 11.45 58.95
CA LYS A 294 -39.35 12.87 59.13
C LYS A 294 -40.85 13.15 59.27
N ALA A 295 -41.68 12.54 58.43
CA ALA A 295 -43.14 12.65 58.54
C ALA A 295 -43.66 12.11 59.87
N ASN A 296 -43.17 10.96 60.34
CA ASN A 296 -43.52 10.42 61.66
C ASN A 296 -43.09 11.33 62.80
N LEU A 297 -41.92 11.98 62.70
CA LEU A 297 -41.47 12.94 63.69
C LEU A 297 -42.39 14.18 63.71
N ASP A 298 -42.77 14.68 62.54
CA ASP A 298 -43.70 15.81 62.41
C ASP A 298 -45.09 15.46 62.95
N GLU A 299 -45.61 14.26 62.68
CA GLU A 299 -46.85 13.78 63.28
C GLU A 299 -46.73 13.62 64.78
N LYS A 300 -45.62 13.07 65.29
CA LYS A 300 -45.37 12.97 66.72
C LYS A 300 -45.38 14.36 67.37
N ASN A 301 -44.70 15.33 66.78
CA ASN A 301 -44.69 16.72 67.26
C ASN A 301 -46.11 17.31 67.27
N LYS A 302 -46.90 17.12 66.20
CA LYS A 302 -48.31 17.55 66.16
C LYS A 302 -49.14 16.87 67.23
N THR A 303 -48.92 15.58 67.50
CA THR A 303 -49.64 14.88 68.58
C THR A 303 -49.23 15.41 69.94
N GLU A 304 -47.96 15.75 70.15
CA GLU A 304 -47.49 16.43 71.38
C GLU A 304 -48.12 17.82 71.53
N GLU A 305 -48.18 18.63 70.45
CA GLU A 305 -48.86 19.93 70.43
C GLU A 305 -50.36 19.79 70.76
N ILE A 306 -51.06 18.83 70.15
CA ILE A 306 -52.46 18.54 70.44
C ILE A 306 -52.61 18.09 71.90
N LEU A 307 -51.67 17.32 72.44
CA LEU A 307 -51.72 16.85 73.82
C LEU A 307 -51.48 18.00 74.81
N GLU A 308 -50.62 18.97 74.46
CA GLU A 308 -50.48 20.24 75.18
C GLU A 308 -51.74 21.08 75.10
N GLU A 309 -52.38 21.19 73.94
CA GLU A 309 -53.66 21.89 73.78
C GLU A 309 -54.77 21.20 74.56
N ILE A 310 -54.85 19.87 74.55
CA ILE A 310 -55.78 19.09 75.37
C ILE A 310 -55.52 19.35 76.85
N ASN A 311 -54.27 19.43 77.29
CA ASN A 311 -53.96 19.76 78.68
C ASN A 311 -54.37 21.20 79.01
N LYS A 312 -54.12 22.19 78.12
CA LYS A 312 -54.60 23.58 78.28
C LYS A 312 -56.13 23.64 78.33
N ILE A 313 -56.81 22.89 77.47
CA ILE A 313 -58.27 22.75 77.43
C ILE A 313 -58.75 22.10 78.72
N LYS A 314 -58.11 21.04 79.20
CA LYS A 314 -58.46 20.34 80.45
C LYS A 314 -58.28 21.26 81.66
N GLU A 315 -57.26 22.10 81.67
CA GLU A 315 -57.08 23.17 82.66
C GLU A 315 -58.15 24.26 82.56
N THR A 316 -58.56 24.66 81.35
CA THR A 316 -59.67 25.62 81.15
C THR A 316 -61.03 25.01 81.49
N LEU A 317 -61.21 23.71 81.23
CA LEU A 317 -62.40 22.93 81.56
C LEU A 317 -62.52 22.73 83.08
N GLN A 318 -61.41 22.52 83.79
CA GLN A 318 -61.38 22.53 85.25
C GLN A 318 -61.67 23.92 85.84
N LYS A 319 -61.30 25.00 85.14
CA LYS A 319 -61.63 26.39 85.52
C LYS A 319 -63.08 26.79 85.21
N GLN A 320 -63.78 26.05 84.36
CA GLN A 320 -65.19 26.31 84.01
C GLN A 320 -66.12 25.33 84.73
N THR A 321 -66.55 25.70 85.94
CA THR A 321 -67.70 25.05 86.58
C THR A 321 -68.98 25.38 85.82
N LEU A 322 -69.44 24.41 85.02
CA LEU A 322 -70.78 24.18 84.48
C LEU A 322 -71.45 25.31 83.65
N ASN A 323 -71.75 24.99 82.38
CA ASN A 323 -72.96 25.47 81.72
C ASN A 323 -73.68 24.32 80.99
N LYS A 324 -74.58 23.66 81.73
CA LYS A 324 -75.41 22.54 81.27
C LYS A 324 -76.33 22.90 80.08
N ALA A 325 -76.60 24.19 79.87
CA ALA A 325 -77.44 24.66 78.76
C ALA A 325 -76.70 24.71 77.42
N GLN A 326 -75.39 24.98 77.42
CA GLN A 326 -74.57 24.96 76.20
C GLN A 326 -74.36 23.55 75.67
N PHE A 327 -74.33 22.54 76.55
CA PHE A 327 -74.18 21.13 76.14
C PHE A 327 -75.40 20.63 75.37
N ILE A 328 -76.62 21.09 75.70
CA ILE A 328 -77.86 20.72 75.01
C ILE A 328 -77.94 21.41 73.63
N GLN A 329 -77.60 22.70 73.55
CA GLN A 329 -77.48 23.40 72.25
C GLN A 329 -76.38 22.81 71.35
N MET A 330 -75.27 22.38 71.95
CA MET A 330 -74.19 21.72 71.23
C MET A 330 -74.61 20.33 70.74
N ASN A 331 -75.41 19.58 71.49
CA ASN A 331 -75.92 18.28 71.05
C ASN A 331 -76.93 18.41 69.90
N GLU A 332 -77.83 19.41 69.93
CA GLU A 332 -78.73 19.69 68.79
C GLU A 332 -77.96 20.14 67.53
N ASN A 333 -76.88 20.91 67.70
CA ASN A 333 -76.00 21.27 66.59
C ASN A 333 -75.19 20.08 66.09
N ILE A 334 -74.80 19.15 66.97
CA ILE A 334 -74.13 17.89 66.60
C ILE A 334 -75.08 17.02 65.78
N ASP A 335 -76.36 16.90 66.14
CA ASP A 335 -77.32 16.10 65.37
C ASP A 335 -77.66 16.75 64.02
N LYS A 336 -77.82 18.08 63.96
CA LYS A 336 -77.92 18.81 62.68
C LYS A 336 -76.67 18.66 61.81
N ASN A 337 -75.48 18.63 62.43
CA ASN A 337 -74.24 18.41 61.70
C ASN A 337 -74.08 16.96 61.26
N LYS A 338 -74.56 15.97 62.02
CA LYS A 338 -74.62 14.57 61.59
C LYS A 338 -75.55 14.39 60.40
N GLU A 339 -76.70 15.06 60.39
CA GLU A 339 -77.62 15.02 59.24
C GLU A 339 -77.01 15.70 58.00
N LYS A 340 -76.30 16.83 58.18
CA LYS A 340 -75.50 17.45 57.10
C LYS A 340 -74.37 16.54 56.63
N ILE A 341 -73.68 15.84 57.53
CA ILE A 341 -72.62 14.90 57.17
C ILE A 341 -73.20 13.70 56.42
N GLU A 342 -74.37 13.18 56.80
CA GLU A 342 -75.00 12.06 56.09
C GLU A 342 -75.49 12.51 54.69
N ASN A 343 -76.00 13.74 54.57
CA ASN A 343 -76.32 14.34 53.27
C ASN A 343 -75.08 14.55 52.40
N ILE A 344 -73.99 15.11 52.95
CA ILE A 344 -72.71 15.27 52.26
C ILE A 344 -72.13 13.91 51.88
N LYS A 345 -72.27 12.87 52.72
CA LYS A 345 -71.80 11.51 52.44
C LYS A 345 -72.61 10.85 51.32
N ASN A 346 -73.91 11.10 51.25
CA ASN A 346 -74.75 10.66 50.14
C ASN A 346 -74.44 11.44 48.86
N GLU A 347 -74.13 12.73 48.97
CA GLU A 347 -73.66 13.56 47.87
C GLU A 347 -72.28 13.11 47.37
N ILE A 348 -71.35 12.79 48.26
CA ILE A 348 -70.05 12.18 47.94
C ILE A 348 -70.25 10.83 47.26
N LYS A 349 -71.18 9.98 47.72
CA LYS A 349 -71.48 8.72 47.03
C LYS A 349 -72.05 8.95 45.63
N SER A 350 -72.91 9.95 45.44
CA SER A 350 -73.43 10.31 44.11
C SER A 350 -72.32 10.84 43.20
N LEU A 351 -71.48 11.75 43.70
CA LEU A 351 -70.32 12.30 42.99
C LEU A 351 -69.26 11.22 42.68
N ASN A 352 -69.06 10.27 43.57
CA ASN A 352 -68.11 9.17 43.37
C ASN A 352 -68.63 8.14 42.35
N ASN A 353 -69.95 8.03 42.16
CA ASN A 353 -70.54 7.26 41.06
C ASN A 353 -70.54 8.05 39.73
N GLU A 354 -70.60 9.39 39.77
CA GLU A 354 -70.48 10.23 38.58
C GLU A 354 -69.02 10.39 38.10
N HIS A 355 -68.04 10.36 39.01
CA HIS A 355 -66.63 10.50 38.71
C HIS A 355 -66.10 9.49 37.67
N PRO A 356 -66.38 8.17 37.75
CA PRO A 356 -65.96 7.23 36.71
C PRO A 356 -66.65 7.49 35.36
N ILE A 357 -67.92 7.93 35.35
CA ILE A 357 -68.66 8.25 34.13
C ILE A 357 -68.10 9.51 33.47
N LEU A 358 -67.76 10.54 34.26
CA LEU A 358 -67.12 11.76 33.78
C LEU A 358 -65.68 11.51 33.33
N SER A 359 -64.94 10.66 34.04
CA SER A 359 -63.58 10.23 33.66
C SER A 359 -63.59 9.46 32.34
N GLU A 360 -64.56 8.56 32.14
CA GLU A 360 -64.74 7.84 30.88
C GLU A 360 -65.13 8.78 29.73
N LYS A 361 -66.05 9.72 29.97
CA LYS A 361 -66.40 10.78 29.00
C LYS A 361 -65.20 11.66 28.66
N LEU A 362 -64.37 12.01 29.64
CA LEU A 362 -63.14 12.79 29.45
C LEU A 362 -62.13 12.00 28.61
N ASN A 363 -61.94 10.71 28.90
CA ASN A 363 -61.03 9.86 28.15
C ASN A 363 -61.50 9.66 26.70
N ASN A 364 -62.81 9.51 26.48
CA ASN A 364 -63.38 9.44 25.14
C ASN A 364 -63.19 10.74 24.37
N ARG A 365 -63.45 11.91 24.99
CA ARG A 365 -63.17 13.23 24.39
C ARG A 365 -61.67 13.43 24.10
N ASN A 366 -60.79 12.89 24.94
CA ASN A 366 -59.34 12.94 24.75
C ASN A 366 -58.90 12.11 23.54
N ASN A 367 -59.48 10.92 23.37
CA ASN A 367 -59.25 10.09 22.19
C ASN A 367 -59.75 10.76 20.91
N ASP A 368 -60.90 11.43 20.96
CA ASP A 368 -61.41 12.20 19.82
C ASP A 368 -60.52 13.41 19.48
N LEU A 369 -59.99 14.11 20.49
CA LEU A 369 -59.01 15.20 20.30
C LEU A 369 -57.71 14.71 19.65
N LYS A 370 -57.20 13.55 20.07
CA LYS A 370 -56.02 12.92 19.43
C LYS A 370 -56.30 12.54 17.98
N LYS A 371 -57.48 12.00 17.67
CA LYS A 371 -57.89 11.69 16.29
C LYS A 371 -58.01 12.96 15.43
N LEU A 372 -58.60 14.03 15.97
CA LEU A 372 -58.72 15.32 15.28
C LEU A 372 -57.35 15.94 15.00
N ALA A 373 -56.44 15.92 15.98
CA ALA A 373 -55.09 16.44 15.79
C ALA A 373 -54.30 15.65 14.75
N LYS A 374 -54.43 14.32 14.75
CA LYS A 374 -53.85 13.48 13.70
C LYS A 374 -54.42 13.86 12.33
N SER A 375 -55.75 13.97 12.20
CA SER A 375 -56.40 14.37 10.95
C SER A 375 -55.99 15.77 10.46
N VAL A 376 -55.79 16.72 11.37
CA VAL A 376 -55.34 18.08 11.01
C VAL A 376 -53.89 18.05 10.54
N ASN A 377 -53.01 17.31 11.23
CA ASN A 377 -51.63 17.14 10.80
C ASN A 377 -51.55 16.45 9.43
N ASP A 378 -52.32 15.37 9.21
CA ASP A 378 -52.38 14.67 7.92
C ASP A 378 -52.82 15.61 6.79
N LYS A 379 -53.82 16.48 7.02
CA LYS A 379 -54.25 17.50 6.05
C LYS A 379 -53.21 18.61 5.82
N LEU A 380 -52.46 18.99 6.84
CA LEU A 380 -51.35 19.95 6.72
C LEU A 380 -50.21 19.35 5.89
N THR A 381 -49.90 18.07 6.07
CA THR A 381 -48.93 17.35 5.26
C THR A 381 -49.38 17.25 3.80
N GLU A 382 -50.65 16.95 3.56
CA GLU A 382 -51.24 16.93 2.21
C GLU A 382 -51.15 18.31 1.53
N ILE A 383 -51.41 19.41 2.25
CA ILE A 383 -51.25 20.78 1.72
C ILE A 383 -49.77 21.07 1.41
N LEU A 384 -48.83 20.68 2.27
CA LEU A 384 -47.40 20.86 2.03
C LEU A 384 -46.91 20.03 0.82
N GLU A 385 -47.43 18.82 0.64
CA GLU A 385 -47.14 17.98 -0.53
C GLU A 385 -47.68 18.60 -1.82
N ILE A 386 -48.92 19.12 -1.81
CA ILE A 386 -49.51 19.83 -2.95
C ILE A 386 -48.69 21.08 -3.29
N LEU A 387 -48.27 21.87 -2.29
CA LEU A 387 -47.41 23.04 -2.50
C LEU A 387 -46.05 22.66 -3.10
N ASN A 388 -45.51 21.49 -2.74
CA ASN A 388 -44.23 21.00 -3.28
C ASN A 388 -44.33 20.58 -4.76
N ILE A 389 -45.52 20.24 -5.24
CA ILE A 389 -45.78 19.90 -6.65
C ILE A 389 -45.89 21.19 -7.49
N TYR A 390 -46.46 22.26 -6.95
CA TYR A 390 -46.57 23.55 -7.60
C TYR A 390 -45.39 24.47 -7.22
N ASN A 391 -44.22 24.20 -7.81
CA ASN A 391 -42.91 24.88 -7.60
C ASN A 391 -42.86 26.43 -7.79
N ASN A 392 -44.00 27.13 -7.82
CA ASN A 392 -44.09 28.58 -8.00
C ASN A 392 -44.70 29.35 -6.82
N LEU A 393 -44.94 28.71 -5.66
CA LEU A 393 -45.44 29.37 -4.45
C LEU A 393 -44.36 29.42 -3.36
N SER A 394 -44.23 30.56 -2.68
CA SER A 394 -43.18 30.82 -1.68
C SER A 394 -43.28 29.88 -0.47
N GLN A 395 -42.51 28.80 -0.51
CA GLN A 395 -42.51 27.71 0.49
C GLN A 395 -41.98 28.12 1.88
N SER A 396 -41.37 29.30 2.00
CA SER A 396 -40.84 29.83 3.26
C SER A 396 -41.91 30.13 4.29
N ASN A 397 -43.13 30.47 3.87
CA ASN A 397 -44.17 30.92 4.79
C ASN A 397 -44.91 29.73 5.45
N TRP A 398 -45.16 28.66 4.71
CA TRP A 398 -45.88 27.48 5.22
C TRP A 398 -45.02 26.63 6.17
N ASN A 399 -43.69 26.58 5.95
CA ASN A 399 -42.75 25.87 6.83
C ASN A 399 -42.63 26.47 8.24
N SER A 400 -43.11 27.70 8.46
CA SER A 400 -43.14 28.33 9.79
C SER A 400 -44.31 27.85 10.68
N ILE A 401 -45.22 27.06 10.12
CA ILE A 401 -46.31 26.42 10.87
C ILE A 401 -45.77 25.13 11.48
N ASN A 402 -45.34 25.20 12.74
CA ASN A 402 -44.91 24.04 13.50
C ASN A 402 -46.01 22.96 13.59
N THR A 403 -45.60 21.69 13.49
CA THR A 403 -46.46 20.53 13.77
C THR A 403 -47.10 20.65 15.15
N ILE A 404 -48.42 20.55 15.23
CA ILE A 404 -49.16 20.73 16.48
C ILE A 404 -48.89 19.51 17.39
N SER A 405 -48.15 19.72 18.47
CA SER A 405 -47.94 18.72 19.54
C SER A 405 -48.89 19.02 20.70
N ILE A 406 -49.84 18.11 20.97
CA ILE A 406 -50.79 18.29 22.08
C ILE A 406 -50.10 17.93 23.41
N ASN A 407 -49.95 18.90 24.30
CA ASN A 407 -49.60 18.70 25.71
C ASN A 407 -50.88 18.62 26.55
N ILE A 408 -51.17 17.46 27.11
CA ILE A 408 -52.49 17.12 27.67
C ILE A 408 -52.68 17.64 29.11
N ASP A 409 -51.59 18.02 29.80
CA ASP A 409 -51.64 18.44 31.21
C ASP A 409 -51.78 19.97 31.40
N ALA A 410 -52.02 20.72 30.32
CA ALA A 410 -51.97 22.17 30.33
C ALA A 410 -53.37 22.82 30.46
N LEU A 411 -53.50 23.82 31.34
CA LEU A 411 -54.79 24.48 31.65
C LEU A 411 -55.29 25.49 30.59
N THR A 412 -54.49 25.83 29.58
CA THR A 412 -54.85 26.86 28.58
C THR A 412 -54.64 26.36 27.16
N ILE A 413 -55.54 26.74 26.24
CA ILE A 413 -55.53 26.28 24.84
C ILE A 413 -54.17 26.54 24.15
N ASP A 414 -53.53 27.68 24.45
CA ASP A 414 -52.24 28.05 23.86
C ASP A 414 -51.06 27.20 24.39
N THR A 415 -51.12 26.75 25.65
CA THR A 415 -50.11 25.85 26.23
C THR A 415 -50.37 24.39 25.88
N MET A 416 -51.64 24.02 25.64
CA MET A 416 -52.07 22.69 25.23
C MET A 416 -51.65 22.35 23.79
N LEU A 417 -51.60 23.35 22.90
CA LEU A 417 -51.19 23.19 21.50
C LEU A 417 -49.73 23.61 21.25
N ASN A 418 -49.03 24.06 22.30
CA ASN A 418 -47.68 24.66 22.26
C ASN A 418 -47.52 25.75 21.18
N VAL A 419 -48.61 26.45 20.87
CA VAL A 419 -48.74 27.39 19.76
C VAL A 419 -49.81 28.43 20.13
N LYS A 420 -49.55 29.72 19.86
CA LYS A 420 -50.55 30.78 19.95
C LYS A 420 -51.57 30.65 18.82
N TRP A 421 -52.62 29.86 19.05
CA TRP A 421 -53.58 29.46 18.01
C TRP A 421 -54.27 30.65 17.34
N LYS A 422 -54.57 31.72 18.09
CA LYS A 422 -55.19 32.93 17.54
C LYS A 422 -54.30 33.68 16.55
N GLU A 423 -52.99 33.72 16.79
CA GLU A 423 -52.02 34.35 15.87
C GLU A 423 -51.81 33.45 14.63
N ASN A 424 -51.63 32.14 14.83
CA ASN A 424 -51.47 31.20 13.71
C ASN A 424 -52.69 31.11 12.81
N LYS A 425 -53.91 31.15 13.36
CA LYS A 425 -55.13 31.18 12.55
C LYS A 425 -55.19 32.42 11.64
N LYS A 426 -54.70 33.57 12.11
CA LYS A 426 -54.63 34.80 11.31
C LYS A 426 -53.55 34.71 10.23
N ASN A 427 -52.41 34.12 10.54
CA ASN A 427 -51.30 33.88 9.60
C ASN A 427 -51.71 32.91 8.48
N ILE A 428 -52.33 31.78 8.82
CA ILE A 428 -52.83 30.80 7.84
C ILE A 428 -53.84 31.47 6.89
N LYS A 429 -54.76 32.28 7.41
CA LYS A 429 -55.74 32.96 6.57
C LYS A 429 -55.10 33.98 5.62
N SER A 430 -54.09 34.71 6.10
CA SER A 430 -53.27 35.63 5.29
C SER A 430 -52.51 34.89 4.19
N TYR A 431 -51.89 33.74 4.49
CA TYR A 431 -51.18 32.93 3.50
C TYR A 431 -52.13 32.41 2.42
N ILE A 432 -53.30 31.88 2.80
CA ILE A 432 -54.31 31.43 1.85
C ILE A 432 -54.80 32.57 0.94
N GLU A 433 -55.01 33.77 1.48
CA GLU A 433 -55.41 34.93 0.67
C GLU A 433 -54.31 35.38 -0.29
N LYS A 434 -53.04 35.33 0.13
CA LYS A 434 -51.90 35.65 -0.73
C LYS A 434 -51.74 34.64 -1.86
N ASP A 435 -51.79 33.35 -1.54
CA ASP A 435 -51.67 32.26 -2.52
C ASP A 435 -52.85 32.29 -3.50
N LYS A 436 -54.06 32.60 -3.04
CA LYS A 436 -55.23 32.79 -3.93
C LYS A 436 -55.03 33.94 -4.92
N LYS A 437 -54.37 35.02 -4.49
CA LYS A 437 -54.07 36.16 -5.37
C LYS A 437 -52.95 35.84 -6.36
N GLU A 438 -51.91 35.14 -5.92
CA GLU A 438 -50.82 34.67 -6.80
C GLU A 438 -51.36 33.67 -7.84
N LEU A 439 -52.22 32.73 -7.43
CA LEU A 439 -52.86 31.79 -8.34
C LEU A 439 -53.76 32.51 -9.37
N SER A 440 -54.53 33.53 -8.95
CA SER A 440 -55.33 34.34 -9.87
C SER A 440 -54.46 35.06 -10.90
N ASN A 441 -53.27 35.53 -10.51
CA ASN A 441 -52.34 36.16 -11.45
C ASN A 441 -51.75 35.13 -12.42
N SER A 442 -51.40 33.93 -11.95
CA SER A 442 -50.92 32.85 -12.82
C SER A 442 -51.98 32.37 -13.81
N VAL A 443 -53.24 32.28 -13.39
CA VAL A 443 -54.37 31.93 -14.28
C VAL A 443 -54.53 32.98 -15.37
N ASN A 444 -54.46 34.27 -15.02
CA ASN A 444 -54.53 35.35 -16.03
C ASN A 444 -53.37 35.26 -17.04
N ILE A 445 -52.14 34.94 -16.60
CA ILE A 445 -50.99 34.74 -17.51
C ILE A 445 -51.21 33.53 -18.43
N ILE A 446 -51.81 32.45 -17.92
CA ILE A 446 -52.16 31.28 -18.75
C ILE A 446 -53.21 31.66 -19.79
N GLU A 447 -54.25 32.41 -19.41
CA GLU A 447 -55.30 32.87 -20.31
C GLU A 447 -54.75 33.81 -21.41
N GLU A 448 -53.78 34.66 -21.06
CA GLU A 448 -53.08 35.53 -22.01
C GLU A 448 -52.20 34.71 -22.99
N ASN A 449 -51.53 33.66 -22.50
CA ASN A 449 -50.77 32.73 -23.35
C ASN A 449 -51.68 31.88 -24.25
N GLU A 450 -52.84 31.43 -23.79
CA GLU A 450 -53.82 30.72 -24.61
C GLU A 450 -54.31 31.60 -25.77
N ASN A 451 -54.52 32.91 -25.52
CA ASN A 451 -54.88 33.85 -26.57
C ASN A 451 -53.74 34.06 -27.59
N GLN A 452 -52.48 34.08 -27.13
CA GLN A 452 -51.32 34.12 -28.03
C GLN A 452 -51.23 32.84 -28.88
N ILE A 453 -51.45 31.66 -28.30
CA ILE A 453 -51.45 30.38 -29.02
C ILE A 453 -52.53 30.39 -30.11
N LYS A 454 -53.76 30.84 -29.82
CA LYS A 454 -54.82 30.95 -30.84
C LYS A 454 -54.44 31.89 -31.99
N THR A 455 -53.70 32.95 -31.69
CA THR A 455 -53.22 33.88 -32.73
C THR A 455 -52.20 33.19 -33.63
N ILE A 456 -51.25 32.46 -33.03
CA ILE A 456 -50.25 31.68 -33.79
C ILE A 456 -50.90 30.55 -34.58
N GLU A 457 -51.92 29.87 -34.04
CA GLU A 457 -52.67 28.83 -34.76
C GLU A 457 -53.34 29.40 -36.02
N ASN A 458 -53.94 30.58 -35.92
CA ASN A 458 -54.53 31.28 -37.07
C ASN A 458 -53.46 31.70 -38.10
N ASP A 459 -52.28 32.14 -37.66
CA ASP A 459 -51.16 32.45 -38.55
C ASP A 459 -50.63 31.18 -39.26
N ILE A 460 -50.57 30.05 -38.56
CA ILE A 460 -50.20 28.75 -39.15
C ILE A 460 -51.22 28.33 -40.21
N GLU A 461 -52.51 28.58 -39.98
CA GLU A 461 -53.56 28.27 -40.95
C GLU A 461 -53.43 29.15 -42.21
N GLN A 462 -53.16 30.45 -42.05
CA GLN A 462 -52.84 31.33 -43.20
C GLN A 462 -51.60 30.88 -43.98
N ILE A 463 -50.56 30.40 -43.29
CA ILE A 463 -49.35 29.87 -43.94
C ILE A 463 -49.66 28.57 -44.69
N LYS A 464 -50.52 27.69 -44.13
CA LYS A 464 -50.96 26.49 -44.83
C LYS A 464 -51.71 26.80 -46.12
N ASP A 465 -52.60 27.80 -46.11
CA ASP A 465 -53.28 28.25 -47.32
C ASP A 465 -52.29 28.80 -48.37
N CYS A 466 -51.29 29.59 -47.93
CA CYS A 466 -50.22 30.05 -48.82
C CYS A 466 -49.40 28.90 -49.42
N ILE A 467 -49.12 27.85 -48.64
CA ILE A 467 -48.42 26.65 -49.12
C ILE A 467 -49.27 25.91 -50.15
N TYR A 468 -50.57 25.77 -49.90
CA TYR A 468 -51.49 25.12 -50.83
C TYR A 468 -51.54 25.85 -52.19
N ASP A 469 -51.62 27.19 -52.19
CA ASP A 469 -51.58 28.00 -53.41
C ASP A 469 -50.25 27.88 -54.17
N LEU A 470 -49.13 27.78 -53.45
CA LEU A 470 -47.80 27.55 -54.03
C LEU A 470 -47.69 26.14 -54.62
N GLU A 471 -48.18 25.11 -53.92
CA GLU A 471 -48.21 23.73 -54.41
C GLU A 471 -49.06 23.60 -55.68
N GLU A 472 -50.21 24.27 -55.75
CA GLU A 472 -51.06 24.30 -56.95
C GLU A 472 -50.38 25.04 -58.12
N SER A 473 -49.63 26.11 -57.82
CA SER A 473 -48.80 26.81 -58.81
C SER A 473 -47.66 25.93 -59.33
N ILE A 474 -47.00 25.17 -58.46
CA ILE A 474 -45.98 24.18 -58.82
C ILE A 474 -46.58 23.05 -59.65
N ARG A 475 -47.78 22.56 -59.30
CA ARG A 475 -48.49 21.52 -60.07
C ARG A 475 -48.75 22.00 -61.51
N LYS A 476 -49.26 23.22 -61.68
CA LYS A 476 -49.48 23.82 -63.01
C LYS A 476 -48.18 23.99 -63.80
N THR A 477 -47.08 24.40 -63.15
CA THR A 477 -45.78 24.51 -63.84
C THR A 477 -45.24 23.14 -64.24
N ASN A 478 -45.39 22.12 -63.39
CA ASN A 478 -44.99 20.76 -63.72
C ASN A 478 -45.84 20.17 -64.86
N GLU A 479 -47.14 20.43 -64.91
CA GLU A 479 -47.98 20.05 -66.06
C GLU A 479 -47.50 20.73 -67.36
N ASN A 480 -47.16 22.02 -67.29
CA ASN A 480 -46.59 22.74 -68.44
C ASN A 480 -45.24 22.16 -68.89
N ILE A 481 -44.36 21.79 -67.94
CA ILE A 481 -43.08 21.15 -68.24
C ILE A 481 -43.31 19.75 -68.85
N ASN A 482 -44.23 18.96 -68.32
CA ASN A 482 -44.53 17.63 -68.85
C ASN A 482 -45.12 17.71 -70.26
N ASN A 483 -45.99 18.68 -70.52
CA ASN A 483 -46.49 18.94 -71.88
C ASN A 483 -45.35 19.33 -72.83
N PHE A 484 -44.41 20.17 -72.37
CA PHE A 484 -43.23 20.52 -73.15
C PHE A 484 -42.29 19.32 -73.42
N ILE A 485 -42.09 18.44 -72.43
CA ILE A 485 -41.31 17.20 -72.59
C ILE A 485 -42.01 16.26 -73.56
N SER A 486 -43.33 16.11 -73.45
CA SER A 486 -44.16 15.33 -74.39
C SER A 486 -44.00 15.82 -75.82
N ASP A 487 -44.14 17.13 -76.05
CA ASP A 487 -43.98 17.74 -77.37
C ASP A 487 -42.55 17.58 -77.91
N SER A 488 -41.55 17.70 -77.03
CA SER A 488 -40.14 17.51 -77.37
C SER A 488 -39.81 16.06 -77.71
N ASN A 489 -40.35 15.09 -76.95
CA ASN A 489 -40.20 13.65 -77.23
C ASN A 489 -40.93 13.25 -78.51
N ASN A 490 -42.11 13.81 -78.79
CA ASN A 490 -42.81 13.57 -80.04
C ASN A 490 -42.00 14.08 -81.24
N LYS A 491 -41.39 15.28 -81.13
CA LYS A 491 -40.44 15.78 -82.14
C LYS A 491 -39.19 14.89 -82.27
N PHE A 492 -38.61 14.46 -81.16
CA PHE A 492 -37.43 13.59 -81.17
C PHE A 492 -37.72 12.23 -81.81
N ASN A 493 -38.85 11.61 -81.49
CA ASN A 493 -39.30 10.36 -82.11
C ASN A 493 -39.63 10.53 -83.61
N GLN A 494 -40.13 11.70 -84.02
CA GLN A 494 -40.29 12.03 -85.44
C GLN A 494 -38.95 12.08 -86.18
N ILE A 495 -37.91 12.66 -85.55
CA ILE A 495 -36.55 12.71 -86.11
C ILE A 495 -35.91 11.32 -86.17
N ILE A 496 -36.09 10.48 -85.14
CA ILE A 496 -35.60 9.08 -85.16
C ILE A 496 -36.24 8.30 -86.30
N ARG A 497 -37.57 8.40 -86.48
CA ARG A 497 -38.25 7.74 -87.61
C ARG A 497 -37.78 8.22 -88.98
N GLN A 498 -37.38 9.49 -89.11
CA GLN A 498 -36.80 10.00 -90.36
C GLN A 498 -35.40 9.45 -90.63
N ASN A 499 -34.61 9.14 -89.59
CA ASN A 499 -33.27 8.58 -89.74
C ASN A 499 -33.26 7.07 -90.02
N GLU A 500 -34.25 6.31 -89.53
CA GLU A 500 -34.36 4.86 -89.82
C GLU A 500 -34.73 4.54 -91.27
N VAL A 501 -35.31 5.48 -92.02
CA VAL A 501 -35.74 5.29 -93.42
C VAL A 501 -34.61 5.57 -94.44
N LEU A 502 -33.43 6.02 -93.98
CA LEU A 502 -32.27 6.32 -94.82
C LEU A 502 -31.19 5.21 -94.84
N PHE A 503 -31.46 4.05 -94.22
CA PHE A 503 -30.60 2.86 -94.29
C PHE A 503 -31.23 1.72 -95.10
#